data_AF-A0A6L8Q943-F1
#
_entry.id   AF-A0A6L8Q943-F1
#
_cell.length_a   1.000
_cell.length_b   1.000
_cell.length_c   1.000
_cell.angle_alpha   90.00
_cell.angle_beta   90.00
_cell.angle_gamma   90.00
#
_symmetry.space_group_name_H-M   'P 1'
#
loop_
_entity.id
_entity.type
_entity.pdbx_description
1 polymer ?
#
loop_
_entity_poly.entity_id
_entity_poly.type
_entity_poly.pdbx_seq_one_letter_code
_entity_poly.pdbx_strand_id
1 'polypeptide(L)'
;DYIHLGQQATTLSGGEAQRVKLSKELSKCSTGRTLYILDEPTTGLHFADIEHLLKVLDKLVDAGNTVVIIEHNMDVIKTADYVIDLGPEGGDGGGQVLAEGSPEEVAKVKTSYTGKYLKKYL
;
A
#
# COMPACT_ATOMS: atom_id res chain seq x y z
N ASP A 1 -20.35 -12.74 -10.45
CA ASP A 1 -20.07 -12.12 -11.76
C ASP A 1 -19.04 -11.03 -11.60
N TYR A 2 -17.93 -11.13 -12.35
CA TYR A 2 -16.79 -10.22 -12.33
C TYR A 2 -16.72 -9.49 -13.68
N ILE A 3 -16.26 -8.22 -13.65
CA ILE A 3 -16.10 -7.25 -14.75
C ILE A 3 -16.20 -7.84 -16.17
N HIS A 4 -17.13 -7.33 -16.98
CA HIS A 4 -17.31 -7.76 -18.37
C HIS A 4 -16.56 -6.86 -19.37
N LEU A 5 -16.04 -7.46 -20.45
CA LEU A 5 -15.46 -6.69 -21.55
C LEU A 5 -16.50 -5.69 -22.12
N GLY A 6 -16.15 -4.41 -22.19
CA GLY A 6 -17.03 -3.34 -22.67
C GLY A 6 -17.93 -2.70 -21.62
N GLN A 7 -17.82 -3.10 -20.34
CA GLN A 7 -18.49 -2.43 -19.23
C GLN A 7 -18.05 -0.96 -19.14
N GLN A 8 -19.01 -0.05 -18.98
CA GLN A 8 -18.72 1.38 -18.88
C GLN A 8 -17.89 1.68 -17.63
N ALA A 9 -16.85 2.51 -17.77
CA ALA A 9 -15.96 2.85 -16.65
C ALA A 9 -16.70 3.50 -15.46
N THR A 10 -17.86 4.13 -15.71
CA THR A 10 -18.72 4.76 -14.71
C THR A 10 -19.50 3.77 -13.85
N THR A 11 -19.58 2.50 -14.24
CA THR A 11 -20.29 1.46 -13.46
C THR A 11 -19.33 0.58 -12.64
N LEU A 12 -18.03 0.85 -12.70
CA LEU A 12 -17.03 0.19 -11.87
C LEU A 12 -17.05 0.80 -10.47
N SER A 13 -17.04 -0.04 -9.45
CA SER A 13 -16.70 0.39 -8.10
C SER A 13 -15.27 0.95 -8.07
N GLY A 14 -14.96 1.77 -7.05
CA GLY A 14 -13.61 2.33 -6.88
C GLY A 14 -12.51 1.26 -6.90
N GLY A 15 -12.73 0.15 -6.19
CA GLY A 15 -11.81 -1.00 -6.17
C GLY A 15 -11.67 -1.70 -7.53
N GLU A 16 -12.74 -1.80 -8.33
CA GLU A 16 -12.67 -2.35 -9.69
C GLU A 16 -11.89 -1.45 -10.64
N ALA A 17 -12.16 -0.14 -10.61
CA ALA A 17 -11.42 0.83 -11.43
C ALA A 17 -9.92 0.83 -11.09
N GLN A 18 -9.60 0.72 -9.80
CA GLN A 18 -8.22 0.63 -9.34
C GLN A 18 -7.54 -0.68 -9.79
N ARG A 19 -8.22 -1.83 -9.69
CA ARG A 19 -7.68 -3.11 -10.19
C ARG A 19 -7.43 -3.11 -11.69
N VAL A 20 -8.31 -2.47 -12.48
CA VAL A 20 -8.10 -2.31 -13.94
C VAL A 20 -6.88 -1.42 -14.21
N LYS A 21 -6.72 -0.32 -13.48
CA LYS A 21 -5.56 0.55 -13.60
C LYS A 21 -4.26 -0.18 -13.24
N LEU A 22 -4.26 -0.93 -12.14
CA LEU A 22 -3.11 -1.73 -11.71
C LEU A 22 -2.77 -2.81 -12.75
N SER A 23 -3.76 -3.53 -13.27
CA SER A 23 -3.58 -4.54 -14.32
C SER A 23 -2.96 -3.98 -15.59
N LYS A 24 -3.31 -2.74 -15.97
CA LYS A 24 -2.71 -2.04 -17.11
C LYS A 24 -1.25 -1.66 -16.86
N GLU A 25 -0.89 -1.29 -15.63
CA GLU A 25 0.49 -0.95 -15.31
C GLU A 25 1.38 -2.20 -15.21
N LEU A 26 0.84 -3.32 -14.69
CA LEU A 26 1.53 -4.62 -14.66
C LEU A 26 1.79 -5.20 -16.04
N SER A 27 0.93 -4.89 -17.03
CA SER A 27 1.08 -5.42 -18.38
C SER A 27 2.12 -4.67 -19.23
N LYS A 28 2.60 -3.52 -18.76
CA LYS A 28 3.71 -2.81 -19.41
C LYS A 28 5.00 -3.58 -19.14
N CYS A 29 5.86 -3.72 -20.16
CA CYS A 29 7.19 -4.27 -19.98
C CYS A 29 7.96 -3.42 -18.96
N SER A 30 8.12 -3.94 -17.75
CA SER A 30 8.91 -3.28 -16.71
C SER A 30 10.37 -3.23 -17.15
N THR A 31 10.98 -2.06 -17.03
CA THR A 31 12.42 -1.86 -17.22
C THR A 31 13.22 -2.25 -15.98
N GLY A 32 12.54 -2.74 -14.92
CA GLY A 32 13.09 -3.02 -13.60
C GLY A 32 13.62 -1.78 -12.87
N ARG A 33 13.13 -0.58 -13.23
CA ARG A 33 13.57 0.72 -12.66
C ARG A 33 12.43 1.73 -12.56
N THR A 34 11.19 1.27 -12.43
CA THR A 34 10.03 2.15 -12.28
C THR A 34 9.72 2.37 -10.80
N LEU A 35 9.40 3.61 -10.43
CA LEU A 35 8.86 3.94 -9.12
C LEU A 35 7.33 4.03 -9.21
N TYR A 36 6.64 3.14 -8.50
CA TYR A 36 5.20 3.17 -8.34
C TYR A 36 4.84 3.88 -7.03
N ILE A 37 3.94 4.87 -7.10
CA ILE A 37 3.41 5.55 -5.92
C ILE A 37 1.91 5.29 -5.89
N LEU A 38 1.42 4.69 -4.80
CA LEU A 38 0.01 4.38 -4.60
C LEU A 38 -0.50 5.11 -3.37
N ASP A 39 -1.65 5.77 -3.53
CA ASP A 39 -2.33 6.49 -2.46
C ASP A 39 -3.53 5.67 -1.98
N GLU A 40 -3.46 5.18 -0.74
CA GLU A 40 -4.45 4.32 -0.06
C GLU A 40 -5.08 3.23 -0.94
N PRO A 41 -4.27 2.32 -1.51
CA PRO A 41 -4.77 1.35 -2.46
C PRO A 41 -5.68 0.28 -1.84
N THR A 42 -5.79 0.17 -0.51
CA THR A 42 -6.73 -0.75 0.14
C THR A 42 -8.09 -0.15 0.47
N THR A 43 -8.31 1.14 0.20
CA THR A 43 -9.58 1.81 0.52
C THR A 43 -10.75 1.13 -0.20
N GLY A 44 -11.69 0.62 0.58
CA GLY A 44 -12.89 -0.07 0.09
C GLY A 44 -12.66 -1.51 -0.39
N LEU A 45 -11.48 -2.10 -0.16
CA LEU A 45 -11.20 -3.51 -0.46
C LEU A 45 -11.54 -4.43 0.71
N HIS A 46 -12.09 -5.60 0.38
CA HIS A 46 -12.27 -6.68 1.35
C HIS A 46 -10.92 -7.32 1.69
N PHE A 47 -10.77 -7.94 2.88
CA PHE A 47 -9.50 -8.55 3.32
C PHE A 47 -8.86 -9.50 2.30
N ALA A 48 -9.67 -10.37 1.67
CA ALA A 48 -9.20 -11.27 0.62
C ALA A 48 -8.66 -10.54 -0.63
N ASP A 49 -9.19 -9.36 -0.95
CA ASP A 49 -8.71 -8.55 -2.07
C ASP A 49 -7.40 -7.84 -1.74
N ILE A 50 -7.17 -7.50 -0.47
CA ILE A 50 -5.91 -6.94 0.01
C ILE A 50 -4.78 -7.96 -0.18
N GLU A 51 -4.99 -9.23 0.18
CA GLU A 51 -3.99 -10.27 -0.04
C GLU A 51 -3.65 -10.45 -1.53
N HIS A 52 -4.64 -10.36 -2.42
CA HIS A 52 -4.39 -10.41 -3.86
C HIS A 52 -3.61 -9.19 -4.35
N LEU A 53 -3.94 -8.01 -3.85
CA LEU A 53 -3.22 -6.78 -4.15
C LEU A 53 -1.75 -6.87 -3.71
N LEU A 54 -1.49 -7.32 -2.48
CA LEU A 54 -0.12 -7.48 -1.96
C LEU A 54 0.70 -8.42 -2.86
N LYS A 55 0.17 -9.59 -3.22
CA LYS A 55 0.84 -10.53 -4.15
C LYS A 55 1.18 -9.91 -5.51
N VAL A 56 0.39 -8.95 -5.95
CA VAL A 56 0.64 -8.23 -7.20
C VAL A 56 1.75 -7.19 -7.03
N LEU A 57 1.76 -6.47 -5.91
CA LEU A 57 2.78 -5.48 -5.58
C LEU A 57 4.14 -6.16 -5.35
N ASP A 58 4.17 -7.32 -4.70
CA ASP A 58 5.37 -8.13 -4.51
C ASP A 58 6.00 -8.51 -5.86
N LYS A 59 5.19 -8.91 -6.84
CA LYS A 59 5.67 -9.20 -8.21
C LYS A 59 6.29 -7.99 -8.91
N LEU A 60 5.80 -6.77 -8.62
CA LEU A 60 6.41 -5.55 -9.15
C LEU A 60 7.79 -5.33 -8.53
N VAL A 61 7.92 -5.54 -7.21
CA VAL A 61 9.18 -5.44 -6.48
C VAL A 61 10.17 -6.49 -6.95
N ASP A 62 9.74 -7.75 -7.09
CA ASP A 62 10.55 -8.87 -7.62
C ASP A 62 11.07 -8.61 -9.04
N ALA A 63 10.29 -7.86 -9.85
CA ALA A 63 10.71 -7.43 -11.17
C ALA A 63 11.74 -6.27 -11.15
N GLY A 64 12.21 -5.84 -9.98
CA GLY A 64 13.20 -4.79 -9.77
C GLY A 64 12.63 -3.39 -9.59
N ASN A 65 11.31 -3.24 -9.51
CA ASN A 65 10.68 -1.92 -9.33
C ASN A 65 10.65 -1.53 -7.85
N THR A 66 10.42 -0.25 -7.59
CA THR A 66 10.18 0.27 -6.24
C THR A 66 8.71 0.66 -6.12
N VAL A 67 8.09 0.28 -5.00
CA VAL A 67 6.70 0.61 -4.70
C VAL A 67 6.66 1.41 -3.39
N VAL A 68 6.07 2.60 -3.45
CA VAL A 68 5.81 3.46 -2.30
C VAL A 68 4.31 3.54 -2.12
N ILE A 69 3.83 3.26 -0.91
CA ILE A 69 2.42 3.17 -0.61
C ILE A 69 2.11 4.07 0.58
N ILE A 70 1.10 4.93 0.44
CA ILE A 70 0.47 5.62 1.56
C ILE A 70 -0.64 4.71 2.07
N GLU A 71 -0.55 4.25 3.31
CA GLU A 71 -1.50 3.32 3.90
C GLU A 71 -1.74 3.60 5.37
N HIS A 72 -2.93 3.21 5.82
CA HIS A 72 -3.31 3.17 7.23
C HIS A 72 -3.71 1.75 7.66
N ASN A 73 -3.74 0.79 6.73
CA ASN A 73 -4.06 -0.60 7.01
C ASN A 73 -2.84 -1.38 7.54
N MET A 74 -2.94 -1.89 8.77
CA MET A 74 -1.86 -2.66 9.42
C MET A 74 -1.52 -3.97 8.69
N ASP A 75 -2.48 -4.58 7.99
CA ASP A 75 -2.24 -5.81 7.23
C ASP A 75 -1.32 -5.58 6.02
N VAL A 76 -1.25 -4.35 5.51
CA VAL A 76 -0.31 -3.93 4.47
C VAL A 76 1.01 -3.45 5.09
N ILE A 77 0.94 -2.62 6.12
CA ILE A 77 2.14 -2.03 6.74
C ILE A 77 3.06 -3.12 7.30
N LYS A 78 2.52 -4.20 7.86
CA LYS A 78 3.31 -5.32 8.40
C LYS A 78 4.10 -6.08 7.33
N THR A 79 3.70 -6.02 6.06
CA THR A 79 4.37 -6.74 4.96
C THR A 79 5.39 -5.89 4.23
N ALA A 80 5.53 -4.61 4.59
CA ALA A 80 6.49 -3.71 3.96
C ALA A 80 7.94 -4.03 4.39
N ASP A 81 8.88 -3.88 3.46
CA ASP A 81 10.31 -3.98 3.78
C ASP A 81 10.82 -2.77 4.59
N TYR A 82 10.19 -1.60 4.38
CA TYR A 82 10.55 -0.34 5.02
C TYR A 82 9.31 0.51 5.27
N VAL A 83 9.22 1.11 6.44
CA VAL A 83 8.12 1.97 6.89
C VAL A 83 8.67 3.33 7.26
N ILE A 84 7.97 4.40 6.86
CA ILE A 84 8.21 5.76 7.31
C ILE A 84 6.95 6.24 8.00
N ASP A 85 7.03 6.49 9.31
CA ASP A 85 5.92 6.97 10.11
C ASP A 85 5.99 8.49 10.29
N LEU A 86 4.88 9.16 9.97
CA LEU A 86 4.76 10.61 10.03
C LEU A 86 3.79 11.03 11.13
N GLY A 87 4.11 12.12 11.82
CA GLY A 87 3.24 12.73 12.83
C GLY A 87 3.98 13.81 13.62
N PRO A 88 3.78 13.94 14.95
CA PRO A 88 2.94 13.11 15.83
C PRO A 88 1.44 13.24 15.57
N GLU A 89 0.99 14.40 15.10
CA GLU A 89 -0.42 14.66 14.84
C GLU A 89 -0.66 14.99 13.36
N GLY A 90 -1.91 15.24 12.97
CA GLY A 90 -2.25 15.81 11.66
C GLY A 90 -2.09 17.33 11.60
N GLY A 91 -2.02 17.89 10.40
CA GLY A 91 -1.95 19.34 10.17
C GLY A 91 -0.69 19.98 10.75
N ASP A 92 -0.82 21.14 11.39
CA ASP A 92 0.29 21.92 11.96
C ASP A 92 1.02 21.19 13.11
N GLY A 93 0.39 20.18 13.71
CA GLY A 93 1.00 19.32 14.73
C GLY A 93 1.81 18.15 14.17
N GLY A 94 1.91 18.04 12.85
CA GLY A 94 2.55 16.94 12.14
C GLY A 94 3.81 17.32 11.37
N GLY A 95 4.10 16.54 10.33
CA GLY A 95 5.17 16.83 9.37
C GLY A 95 6.56 16.38 9.80
N GLN A 96 6.67 15.59 10.89
CA GLN A 96 7.93 15.03 11.35
C GLN A 96 7.98 13.52 11.07
N VAL A 97 9.17 13.03 10.73
CA VAL A 97 9.46 11.59 10.71
C VAL A 97 9.64 11.13 12.15
N LEU A 98 8.71 10.34 12.66
CA LEU A 98 8.75 9.82 14.03
C LEU A 98 9.56 8.54 14.15
N ALA A 99 9.48 7.70 13.11
CA ALA A 99 10.13 6.41 13.02
C ALA A 99 10.36 6.07 11.55
N GLU A 100 11.47 5.41 11.27
CA GLU A 100 11.73 4.80 9.98
C GLU A 100 12.53 3.52 10.17
N GLY A 101 12.38 2.55 9.27
CA GLY A 101 13.04 1.25 9.36
C GLY A 101 12.10 0.10 9.00
N SER A 102 12.47 -1.11 9.37
CA SER A 102 11.59 -2.27 9.20
C SER A 102 10.32 -2.15 10.07
N PRO A 103 9.23 -2.88 9.76
CA PRO A 103 8.04 -2.96 10.62
C PRO A 103 8.37 -3.26 12.09
N GLU A 104 9.33 -4.16 12.35
CA GLU A 104 9.76 -4.55 13.69
C GLU A 104 10.55 -3.45 14.40
N GLU A 105 11.29 -2.63 13.66
CA GLU A 105 12.01 -1.47 14.19
C GLU A 105 11.03 -0.36 14.56
N VAL A 106 10.09 -0.03 13.67
CA VAL A 106 9.03 0.96 13.91
C VAL A 106 8.14 0.54 15.09
N ALA A 107 7.82 -0.75 15.22
CA ALA A 107 7.03 -1.28 16.34
C ALA A 107 7.67 -1.08 17.74
N LYS A 108 8.98 -0.78 17.80
CA LYS A 108 9.70 -0.49 19.06
C LYS A 108 9.67 0.99 19.43
N VAL A 109 9.33 1.88 18.50
CA VAL A 109 9.35 3.33 18.71
C VAL A 109 8.11 3.77 19.49
N LYS A 110 8.32 4.24 20.72
CA LYS A 110 7.23 4.61 21.65
C LYS A 110 6.42 5.84 21.23
N THR A 111 7.05 6.75 20.48
CA THR A 111 6.45 8.00 19.99
C THR A 111 5.60 7.79 18.74
N SER A 112 5.73 6.63 18.08
CA SER A 112 4.99 6.27 16.87
C SER A 112 3.64 5.65 17.22
N TYR A 113 2.55 6.28 16.79
CA TYR A 113 1.22 5.67 16.90
C TYR A 113 1.15 4.40 16.06
N THR A 114 1.68 4.44 14.83
CA THR A 114 1.78 3.29 13.93
C THR A 114 2.50 2.13 14.59
N GLY A 115 3.68 2.36 15.18
CA GLY A 115 4.45 1.35 15.90
C GLY A 115 3.68 0.72 17.07
N LYS A 116 2.92 1.51 17.83
CA LYS A 116 2.07 1.02 18.92
C LYS A 116 0.99 0.05 18.43
N TYR A 117 0.40 0.29 17.27
CA TYR A 117 -0.60 -0.62 16.69
C TYR A 117 0.06 -1.82 16.01
N LEU A 118 1.11 -1.58 15.23
CA LEU A 118 1.85 -2.60 14.49
C LEU A 118 2.38 -3.71 15.40
N LYS A 119 2.80 -3.39 16.62
CA LYS A 119 3.22 -4.36 17.64
C LYS A 119 2.19 -5.44 17.96
N LYS A 120 0.91 -5.23 17.69
CA LYS A 120 -0.16 -6.23 17.91
C LYS A 120 -0.35 -7.18 16.72
N TYR A 121 0.21 -6.83 15.55
CA TYR A 121 0.08 -7.55 14.29
C TYR A 121 1.33 -8.34 13.90
N LEU A 122 2.47 -8.07 14.57
CA LEU A 122 3.73 -8.82 14.50
C LEU A 122 3.77 -9.88 15.60
#